data_AF-A0A0A0HZJ1-F1
#
_entry.id   AF-A0A0A0HZJ1-F1
#
_cell.length_a   1.000
_cell.length_b   1.000
_cell.length_c   1.000
_cell.angle_alpha   90.00
_cell.angle_beta   90.00
_cell.angle_gamma   90.00
#
_symmetry.space_group_name_H-M   'P 1'
#
loop_
_entity.id
_entity.type
_entity.pdbx_description
1 polymer ?
#
loop_
_entity_poly.entity_id
_entity_poly.type
_entity_poly.pdbx_seq_one_letter_code
_entity_poly.pdbx_strand_id
1 'polypeptide(L)'
;IKIKFENLSEGENEFLDVLTRIRESLKNSNVRYGDTVILLLDEPDRRFHPEWSRRFISILLNTLSELENVKSKYQIIISTHSPFMVSDVPSDNLILLDSGIEKNEKDEKNTFKTKNKEGISETFGNNIHTILSNEFFLKSTIGEFSKIKIQESIRYMMEYKKYINQSLTNIPLEFQNLKLEEKKKEIKYLIKIIGEPLIKRKLQEMYSTTFPSEQKDYELKIRKLQQEKAKLKRIINEKDLDSIDNVMKLLNNAIKELQSKADDNND
;
A
#
# COMPACT_ATOMS: atom_id res chain seq x y z
N ILE A 1 0.89 -19.10 44.71
CA ILE A 1 1.82 -19.87 43.83
C ILE A 1 2.58 -18.85 43.00
N LYS A 2 3.91 -18.87 42.99
CA LYS A 2 4.72 -17.98 42.15
C LYS A 2 4.98 -18.73 40.83
N ILE A 3 4.15 -18.49 39.82
CA ILE A 3 4.33 -19.06 38.48
C ILE A 3 5.32 -18.16 37.76
N LYS A 4 6.42 -18.73 37.27
CA LYS A 4 7.43 -18.03 36.48
C LYS A 4 7.40 -18.60 35.08
N PHE A 5 7.02 -17.78 34.10
CA PHE A 5 7.11 -18.15 32.70
C PHE A 5 8.54 -17.87 32.22
N GLU A 6 9.29 -18.91 31.88
CA GLU A 6 10.60 -18.77 31.26
C GLU A 6 10.43 -18.98 29.75
N ASN A 7 11.04 -18.09 28.94
CA ASN A 7 11.05 -18.10 27.47
C ASN A 7 9.81 -17.55 26.71
N LEU A 8 8.98 -16.71 27.33
CA LEU A 8 7.97 -15.94 26.59
C LEU A 8 8.55 -14.67 26.00
N SER A 9 8.17 -14.35 24.75
CA SER A 9 8.48 -13.04 24.17
C SER A 9 7.74 -11.93 24.93
N GLU A 10 8.23 -10.69 24.84
CA GLU A 10 7.57 -9.56 25.50
C GLU A 10 6.11 -9.38 25.06
N GLY A 11 5.82 -9.58 23.77
CA GLY A 11 4.46 -9.48 23.24
C GLY A 11 3.53 -10.57 23.74
N GLU A 12 4.01 -11.80 23.93
CA GLU A 12 3.22 -12.89 24.51
C GLU A 12 2.95 -12.66 26.01
N ASN A 13 3.95 -12.16 26.73
CA ASN A 13 3.77 -11.80 28.14
C ASN A 13 2.73 -10.70 28.30
N GLU A 14 2.80 -9.63 27.50
CA GLU A 14 1.82 -8.54 27.55
C GLU A 14 0.41 -9.05 27.21
N PHE A 15 0.31 -9.90 26.18
CA PHE A 15 -0.97 -10.48 25.77
C PHE A 15 -1.60 -11.31 26.90
N LEU A 16 -0.80 -12.16 27.55
CA LEU A 16 -1.24 -12.94 28.70
C LEU A 16 -1.62 -12.05 29.89
N ASP A 17 -0.85 -10.98 30.15
CA ASP A 17 -1.12 -10.05 31.24
C ASP A 17 -2.46 -9.33 31.04
N VAL A 18 -2.73 -8.81 29.84
CA VAL A 18 -4.01 -8.17 29.50
C VAL A 18 -5.18 -9.13 29.72
N LEU A 19 -5.12 -10.35 29.17
CA LEU A 19 -6.20 -11.33 29.33
C LEU A 19 -6.39 -11.77 30.78
N THR A 20 -5.29 -11.95 31.52
CA THR A 20 -5.34 -12.38 32.92
C THR A 20 -5.96 -11.29 33.78
N ARG A 21 -5.58 -10.03 33.58
CA ARG A 21 -6.17 -8.87 34.30
C ARG A 21 -7.65 -8.71 34.02
N ILE A 22 -8.09 -8.87 32.76
CA ILE A 22 -9.51 -8.84 32.41
C ILE A 22 -10.24 -9.96 33.14
N ARG A 23 -9.74 -11.20 33.08
CA ARG A 23 -10.34 -12.35 33.76
C ARG A 23 -10.40 -12.18 35.28
N GLU A 24 -9.33 -11.70 35.89
CA GLU A 24 -9.24 -11.47 37.34
C GLU A 24 -10.19 -10.37 37.79
N SER A 25 -10.21 -9.24 37.08
CA SER A 25 -11.12 -8.12 37.35
C SER A 25 -12.58 -8.57 37.31
N LEU A 26 -12.96 -9.37 36.31
CA LEU A 26 -14.31 -9.88 36.18
C LEU A 26 -14.66 -10.91 37.26
N LYS A 27 -13.73 -11.82 37.61
CA LYS A 27 -13.96 -12.80 38.70
C LYS A 27 -14.08 -12.17 40.08
N ASN A 28 -13.28 -11.13 40.36
CA ASN A 28 -13.25 -10.47 41.67
C ASN A 28 -14.32 -9.37 41.80
N SER A 29 -15.06 -9.10 40.73
CA SER A 29 -16.13 -8.12 40.75
C SER A 29 -17.40 -8.71 41.37
N ASN A 30 -18.11 -7.93 42.20
CA ASN A 30 -19.44 -8.27 42.72
C ASN A 30 -20.54 -8.15 41.65
N VAL A 31 -20.21 -8.43 40.38
CA VAL A 31 -21.10 -8.28 39.23
C VAL A 31 -22.20 -9.32 39.34
N ARG A 32 -23.44 -8.84 39.39
CA ARG A 32 -24.64 -9.65 39.47
C ARG A 32 -25.14 -9.96 38.07
N TYR A 33 -25.98 -10.99 37.97
CA TYR A 33 -26.69 -11.31 36.75
C TYR A 33 -27.46 -10.08 36.23
N GLY A 34 -27.26 -9.72 34.97
CA GLY A 34 -27.93 -8.59 34.31
C GLY A 34 -27.23 -7.24 34.44
N ASP A 35 -26.14 -7.16 35.20
CA ASP A 35 -25.35 -5.94 35.30
C ASP A 35 -24.68 -5.60 33.95
N THR A 36 -24.43 -4.30 33.73
CA THR A 36 -23.65 -3.83 32.58
C THR A 36 -22.22 -3.57 33.03
N VAL A 37 -21.27 -4.24 32.39
CA VAL A 37 -19.84 -4.10 32.63
C VAL A 37 -19.23 -3.28 31.51
N ILE A 38 -18.58 -2.17 31.87
CA ILE A 38 -17.83 -1.33 30.94
C ILE A 38 -16.35 -1.69 31.06
N LEU A 39 -15.78 -2.21 29.97
CA LEU A 39 -14.36 -2.52 29.85
C LEU A 39 -13.67 -1.37 29.11
N LEU A 40 -12.76 -0.71 29.80
CA LEU A 40 -11.91 0.34 29.23
C LEU A 40 -10.51 -0.23 29.03
N LEU A 41 -10.06 -0.28 27.79
CA LEU A 41 -8.75 -0.80 27.41
C LEU A 41 -7.97 0.30 26.72
N ASP A 42 -6.92 0.78 27.39
CA ASP A 42 -6.05 1.82 26.84
C ASP A 42 -4.84 1.17 26.16
N GLU A 43 -4.74 1.30 24.83
CA GLU A 43 -3.70 0.71 23.99
C GLU A 43 -3.33 -0.74 24.35
N PRO A 44 -4.31 -1.68 24.40
CA PRO A 44 -4.04 -3.05 24.82
C PRO A 44 -3.01 -3.75 23.92
N ASP A 45 -2.79 -3.25 22.71
CA ASP A 45 -1.93 -3.80 21.68
C ASP A 45 -0.54 -3.18 21.55
N ARG A 46 -0.18 -2.26 22.44
CA ARG A 46 1.07 -1.49 22.35
C ARG A 46 2.34 -2.34 22.16
N ARG A 47 2.36 -3.56 22.71
CA ARG A 47 3.49 -4.51 22.61
C ARG A 47 3.16 -5.77 21.85
N PHE A 48 1.99 -5.85 21.25
CA PHE A 48 1.58 -7.05 20.53
C PHE A 48 2.36 -7.18 19.24
N HIS A 49 2.70 -8.42 18.91
CA HIS A 49 3.03 -8.75 17.54
C HIS A 49 1.78 -8.45 16.66
N PRO A 50 1.93 -7.97 15.42
CA PRO A 50 0.80 -7.64 14.55
C PRO A 50 -0.26 -8.74 14.44
N GLU A 51 0.18 -10.00 14.43
CA GLU A 51 -0.72 -11.17 14.39
C GLU A 51 -1.58 -11.32 15.66
N TRP A 52 -1.07 -10.92 16.83
CA TRP A 52 -1.85 -10.88 18.06
C TRP A 52 -2.84 -9.72 18.04
N SER A 53 -2.44 -8.54 17.57
CA SER A 53 -3.36 -7.40 17.40
C SER A 53 -4.53 -7.73 16.45
N ARG A 54 -4.25 -8.43 15.35
CA ARG A 54 -5.27 -8.91 14.39
C ARG A 54 -6.25 -9.89 15.01
N ARG A 55 -5.82 -10.71 15.97
CA ARG A 55 -6.66 -11.73 16.61
C ARG A 55 -7.32 -11.26 17.91
N PHE A 56 -6.93 -10.09 18.41
CA PHE A 56 -7.26 -9.66 19.77
C PHE A 56 -8.77 -9.58 20.02
N ILE A 57 -9.54 -8.92 19.15
CA ILE A 57 -10.98 -8.74 19.35
C ILE A 57 -11.68 -10.10 19.41
N SER A 58 -11.37 -11.01 18.49
CA SER A 58 -11.89 -12.38 18.52
C SER A 58 -11.54 -13.11 19.83
N ILE A 59 -10.29 -13.04 20.28
CA ILE A 59 -9.87 -13.72 21.52
C ILE A 59 -10.51 -13.08 22.76
N LEU A 60 -10.64 -11.75 22.79
CA LEU A 60 -11.30 -11.02 23.86
C LEU A 60 -12.77 -11.44 23.96
N LEU A 61 -13.50 -11.44 22.84
CA LEU A 61 -14.91 -11.84 22.81
C LEU A 61 -15.10 -13.29 23.27
N ASN A 62 -14.25 -14.21 22.80
CA ASN A 62 -14.27 -15.61 23.25
C ASN A 62 -13.98 -15.74 24.76
N THR A 63 -13.01 -14.97 25.25
CA THR A 63 -12.65 -14.96 26.68
C THR A 63 -13.82 -14.47 27.53
N LEU A 64 -14.56 -13.46 27.07
CA LEU A 64 -15.74 -12.95 27.76
C LEU A 64 -16.91 -13.94 27.70
N SER A 65 -17.13 -14.61 26.57
CA SER A 65 -18.18 -15.65 26.46
C SER A 65 -17.90 -16.86 27.36
N GLU A 66 -16.64 -17.23 27.58
CA GLU A 66 -16.31 -18.33 28.52
C GLU A 66 -16.58 -17.97 29.99
N LEU A 67 -16.71 -16.67 30.31
CA LEU A 67 -17.01 -16.19 31.65
C LEU A 67 -18.54 -16.09 31.91
N GLU A 68 -19.38 -16.52 30.97
CA GLU A 68 -20.86 -16.45 30.96
C GLU A 68 -21.61 -17.13 32.12
N ASN A 69 -20.92 -17.63 33.15
CA ASN A 69 -21.58 -17.93 34.42
C ASN A 69 -22.26 -16.68 35.04
N VAL A 70 -21.96 -15.48 34.51
CA VAL A 70 -22.67 -14.23 34.78
C VAL A 70 -23.21 -13.69 33.44
N LYS A 71 -24.53 -13.74 33.19
CA LYS A 71 -25.14 -13.11 32.00
C LYS A 71 -25.16 -11.59 32.12
N SER A 72 -23.97 -10.99 32.10
CA SER A 72 -23.79 -9.55 32.12
C SER A 72 -23.70 -9.00 30.69
N LYS A 73 -24.11 -7.75 30.51
CA LYS A 73 -23.92 -7.03 29.24
C LYS A 73 -22.54 -6.39 29.25
N TYR A 74 -21.76 -6.55 28.19
CA TYR A 74 -20.44 -5.93 28.07
C TYR A 74 -20.47 -4.75 27.09
N GLN A 75 -19.95 -3.61 27.52
CA GLN A 75 -19.56 -2.51 26.64
C GLN A 75 -18.04 -2.40 26.65
N ILE A 76 -17.42 -2.47 25.49
CA ILE A 76 -15.95 -2.46 25.35
C ILE A 76 -15.56 -1.16 24.66
N ILE A 77 -14.67 -0.39 25.29
CA ILE A 77 -14.09 0.83 24.73
C ILE A 77 -12.59 0.63 24.67
N ILE A 78 -12.02 0.71 23.46
CA ILE A 78 -10.60 0.49 23.19
C ILE A 78 -10.03 1.77 22.58
N SER A 79 -8.95 2.28 23.15
CA SER A 79 -8.05 3.20 22.44
C SER A 79 -6.96 2.36 21.76
N THR A 80 -6.59 2.69 20.52
CA THR A 80 -5.54 1.95 19.83
C THR A 80 -4.93 2.78 18.71
N HIS A 81 -3.65 2.52 18.44
CA HIS A 81 -2.94 2.99 17.26
C HIS A 81 -2.81 1.90 16.19
N SER A 82 -3.40 0.71 16.40
CA SER A 82 -3.30 -0.40 15.46
C SER A 82 -4.43 -0.41 14.44
N PRO A 83 -4.09 -0.40 13.14
CA PRO A 83 -5.08 -0.56 12.08
C PRO A 83 -5.69 -1.96 12.04
N PHE A 84 -5.03 -2.96 12.64
CA PHE A 84 -5.51 -4.34 12.66
C PHE A 84 -6.78 -4.48 13.50
N MET A 85 -6.87 -3.75 14.61
CA MET A 85 -8.07 -3.75 15.46
C MET A 85 -9.23 -3.03 14.81
N VAL A 86 -8.95 -1.92 14.12
CA VAL A 86 -9.98 -1.13 13.42
C VAL A 86 -10.66 -1.95 12.32
N SER A 87 -9.96 -2.90 11.70
CA SER A 87 -10.53 -3.80 10.69
C SER A 87 -11.63 -4.73 11.22
N ASP A 88 -11.70 -4.99 12.52
CA ASP A 88 -12.72 -5.84 13.13
C ASP A 88 -13.90 -5.02 13.70
N VAL A 89 -13.88 -3.69 13.55
CA VAL A 89 -14.87 -2.77 14.12
C VAL A 89 -15.64 -2.07 13.01
N PRO A 90 -16.99 -2.05 13.04
CA PRO A 90 -17.79 -1.25 12.13
C PRO A 90 -17.47 0.25 12.23
N SER A 91 -17.58 0.95 11.11
CA SER A 91 -17.33 2.40 11.00
C SER A 91 -18.18 3.21 12.00
N ASP A 92 -19.40 2.76 12.26
CA ASP A 92 -20.32 3.37 13.23
C ASP A 92 -19.82 3.38 14.67
N ASN A 93 -18.94 2.44 15.03
CA ASN A 93 -18.36 2.27 16.35
C ASN A 93 -16.93 2.82 16.44
N LEU A 94 -16.46 3.51 15.39
CA LEU A 94 -15.13 4.09 15.33
C LEU A 94 -15.17 5.59 15.64
N ILE A 95 -14.29 6.02 16.54
CA ILE A 95 -14.05 7.44 16.84
C ILE A 95 -12.61 7.76 16.47
N LEU A 96 -12.42 8.55 15.41
CA LEU A 96 -11.11 9.02 14.98
C LEU A 96 -10.78 10.34 15.68
N LEU A 97 -9.65 10.36 16.38
CA LEU A 97 -9.13 11.56 17.03
C LEU A 97 -8.09 12.21 16.12
N ASP A 98 -8.41 13.37 15.58
CA ASP A 98 -7.46 14.19 14.83
C ASP A 98 -6.82 15.24 15.76
N SER A 99 -5.49 15.28 15.77
CA SER A 99 -4.70 16.28 16.49
C SER A 99 -4.57 17.60 15.73
N GLY A 100 -5.27 17.75 14.60
CA GLY A 100 -5.40 18.97 13.84
C GLY A 100 -5.82 20.15 14.72
N ILE A 101 -4.83 20.89 15.22
CA ILE A 101 -5.00 22.21 15.81
C ILE A 101 -5.51 23.10 14.68
N GLU A 102 -6.81 23.36 14.64
CA GLU A 102 -7.25 24.59 14.02
C GLU A 102 -6.80 25.73 14.92
N LYS A 103 -5.83 26.50 14.45
CA LYS A 103 -5.76 27.92 14.82
C LYS A 103 -7.01 28.57 14.25
N ASN A 104 -8.14 28.40 14.92
CA ASN A 104 -9.22 29.36 14.78
C ASN A 104 -8.60 30.68 15.25
N GLU A 105 -8.48 31.66 14.35
CA GLU A 105 -7.88 32.98 14.61
C GLU A 105 -8.58 33.77 15.73
N LYS A 106 -9.57 33.18 16.42
CA LYS A 106 -10.37 33.81 17.46
C LYS A 106 -10.55 33.01 18.75
N ASP A 107 -10.10 31.76 18.86
CA ASP A 107 -10.23 31.01 20.11
C ASP A 107 -9.01 30.09 20.35
N GLU A 108 -8.21 30.43 21.37
CA GLU A 108 -7.05 29.67 21.88
C GLU A 108 -7.49 28.40 22.65
N LYS A 109 -8.43 27.61 22.12
CA LYS A 109 -8.78 26.31 22.69
C LYS A 109 -8.40 25.20 21.74
N ASN A 110 -7.50 24.34 22.20
CA ASN A 110 -7.17 23.07 21.54
C ASN A 110 -8.42 22.17 21.52
N THR A 111 -9.27 22.32 20.52
CA THR A 111 -10.40 21.42 20.29
C THR A 111 -9.98 20.30 19.36
N PHE A 112 -10.05 19.05 19.85
CA PHE A 112 -9.88 17.85 19.02
C PHE A 112 -11.03 17.76 18.02
N LYS A 113 -10.73 17.55 16.74
CA LYS A 113 -11.77 17.22 15.76
C LYS A 113 -12.00 15.71 15.78
N THR A 114 -13.25 15.31 15.97
CA THR A 114 -13.73 13.98 15.56
C THR A 114 -14.08 14.07 14.08
N LYS A 115 -13.54 13.18 13.24
CA LYS A 115 -13.97 13.12 11.83
C LYS A 115 -15.47 12.76 11.81
N ASN A 116 -16.31 13.63 11.25
CA ASN A 116 -17.75 13.35 11.10
C ASN A 116 -17.92 12.04 10.30
N LYS A 117 -18.90 11.21 10.69
CA LYS A 117 -19.18 9.89 10.10
C LYS A 117 -19.26 9.88 8.57
N GLU A 118 -19.60 11.02 7.96
CA GLU A 118 -19.75 11.20 6.50
C GLU A 118 -18.47 11.03 5.67
N GLY A 119 -17.29 10.86 6.30
CA GLY A 119 -16.01 10.69 5.60
C GLY A 119 -15.16 9.51 6.07
N ILE A 120 -15.75 8.56 6.80
CA ILE A 120 -15.11 7.31 7.23
C ILE A 120 -15.57 6.20 6.28
N SER A 121 -14.62 5.49 5.67
CA SER A 121 -14.97 4.35 4.82
C SER A 121 -15.40 3.16 5.67
N GLU A 122 -16.13 2.21 5.09
CA GLU A 122 -16.50 0.99 5.82
C GLU A 122 -15.24 0.25 6.28
N THR A 123 -15.06 0.10 7.59
CA THR A 123 -13.82 -0.43 8.19
C THR A 123 -13.88 -1.93 8.44
N PHE A 124 -15.06 -2.48 8.70
CA PHE A 124 -15.22 -3.90 9.01
C PHE A 124 -14.81 -4.79 7.82
N GLY A 125 -13.78 -5.62 8.02
CA GLY A 125 -13.21 -6.50 6.99
C GLY A 125 -12.44 -5.78 5.87
N ASN A 126 -12.13 -4.49 6.01
CA ASN A 126 -11.43 -3.73 4.97
C ASN A 126 -9.92 -4.07 4.94
N ASN A 127 -9.27 -3.78 3.82
CA ASN A 127 -7.84 -3.94 3.69
C ASN A 127 -7.11 -2.99 4.65
N ILE A 128 -6.17 -3.55 5.43
CA ILE A 128 -5.39 -2.81 6.43
C ILE A 128 -4.62 -1.63 5.80
N HIS A 129 -4.16 -1.73 4.55
CA HIS A 129 -3.51 -0.61 3.86
C HIS A 129 -4.47 0.53 3.54
N THR A 130 -5.73 0.22 3.22
CA THR A 130 -6.78 1.24 3.06
C THR A 130 -7.02 1.93 4.39
N ILE A 131 -7.21 1.15 5.47
CA ILE A 131 -7.40 1.65 6.84
C ILE A 131 -6.25 2.58 7.26
N LEU A 132 -5.02 2.12 7.05
CA LEU A 132 -3.81 2.87 7.36
C LEU A 132 -3.72 4.20 6.60
N SER A 133 -4.15 4.23 5.35
CA SER A 133 -4.04 5.42 4.50
C SER A 133 -5.15 6.42 4.78
N ASN A 134 -6.39 5.97 4.93
CA ASN A 134 -7.58 6.83 4.95
C ASN A 134 -8.05 7.16 6.39
N GLU A 135 -7.89 6.24 7.33
CA GLU A 135 -8.39 6.36 8.71
C GLU A 135 -7.26 6.70 9.71
N PHE A 136 -6.02 6.30 9.45
CA PHE A 136 -4.84 6.63 10.29
C PHE A 136 -4.01 7.82 9.77
N PHE A 137 -4.51 8.54 8.76
CA PHE A 137 -3.91 9.79 8.25
C PHE A 137 -2.46 9.66 7.77
N LEU A 138 -2.02 8.47 7.34
CA LEU A 138 -0.69 8.29 6.79
C LEU A 138 -0.53 9.04 5.47
N LYS A 139 0.44 9.95 5.41
CA LYS A 139 0.80 10.68 4.18
C LYS A 139 1.50 9.80 3.13
N SER A 140 2.05 8.67 3.54
CA SER A 140 2.85 7.78 2.70
C SER A 140 2.90 6.38 3.31
N THR A 141 2.83 5.35 2.47
CA THR A 141 3.05 3.94 2.83
C THR A 141 4.51 3.51 2.70
N ILE A 142 5.37 4.42 2.23
CA ILE A 142 6.82 4.24 2.11
C ILE A 142 7.50 5.00 3.24
N GLY A 143 8.46 4.35 3.90
CA GLY A 143 9.27 4.99 4.93
C GLY A 143 10.03 6.21 4.40
N GLU A 144 10.07 7.27 5.19
CA GLU A 144 10.58 8.58 4.75
C GLU A 144 12.04 8.53 4.33
N PHE A 145 12.89 7.78 5.03
CA PHE A 145 14.30 7.60 4.64
C PHE A 145 14.45 6.97 3.24
N SER A 146 13.71 5.89 2.98
CA SER A 146 13.71 5.22 1.67
C SER A 146 13.22 6.17 0.57
N LYS A 147 12.17 6.93 0.84
CA LYS A 147 11.63 7.95 -0.07
C LYS A 147 12.67 9.02 -0.39
N ILE A 148 13.35 9.58 0.62
CA ILE A 148 14.44 10.55 0.44
C ILE A 148 15.53 9.98 -0.46
N LYS A 149 16.02 8.75 -0.18
CA LYS A 149 17.09 8.12 -0.96
C LYS A 149 16.71 7.88 -2.42
N ILE A 150 15.46 7.48 -2.67
CA ILE A 150 14.91 7.32 -4.01
C ILE A 150 14.85 8.68 -4.72
N GLN A 151 14.35 9.73 -4.06
CA GLN A 151 14.25 11.07 -4.62
C GLN A 151 15.62 11.69 -4.93
N GLU A 152 16.61 11.53 -4.04
CA GLU A 152 18.00 11.94 -4.27
C GLU A 152 18.57 11.29 -5.54
N SER A 153 18.36 9.98 -5.71
CA SER A 153 18.82 9.24 -6.88
C SER A 153 18.15 9.71 -8.18
N ILE A 154 16.84 9.97 -8.13
CA ILE A 154 16.09 10.52 -9.27
C ILE A 154 16.62 11.90 -9.63
N ARG A 155 16.79 12.79 -8.65
CA ARG A 155 17.30 14.15 -8.85
C ARG A 155 18.67 14.13 -9.51
N TYR A 156 19.59 13.31 -8.98
CA TYR A 156 20.92 13.15 -9.57
C TYR A 156 20.88 12.69 -11.03
N MET A 157 20.05 11.70 -11.35
CA MET A 157 19.88 11.22 -12.73
C MET A 157 19.29 12.29 -13.66
N MET A 158 18.31 13.06 -13.19
CA MET A 158 17.70 14.15 -13.95
C MET A 158 18.70 15.28 -14.22
N GLU A 159 19.46 15.68 -13.21
CA GLU A 159 20.50 16.71 -13.32
C GLU A 159 21.58 16.26 -14.32
N TYR A 160 22.10 15.03 -14.19
CA TYR A 160 23.09 14.49 -15.11
C TYR A 160 22.60 14.47 -16.57
N LYS A 161 21.36 14.02 -16.80
CA LYS A 161 20.76 14.00 -18.14
C LYS A 161 20.64 15.40 -18.74
N LYS A 162 20.33 16.41 -17.92
CA LYS A 162 20.28 17.82 -18.35
C LYS A 162 21.66 18.31 -18.80
N TYR A 163 22.71 17.99 -18.05
CA TYR A 163 24.09 18.38 -18.40
C TYR A 163 24.56 17.74 -19.70
N ILE A 164 24.30 16.45 -19.92
CA ILE A 164 24.65 15.77 -21.19
C ILE A 164 23.96 16.44 -22.38
N ASN A 165 22.65 16.71 -22.26
CA ASN A 165 21.86 17.22 -23.38
C ASN A 165 22.17 18.68 -23.75
N GLN A 166 22.70 19.47 -22.81
CA GLN A 166 22.98 20.89 -23.01
C GLN A 166 24.41 21.18 -23.47
N SER A 167 25.27 20.16 -23.65
CA SER A 167 26.68 20.30 -24.07
C SER A 167 27.43 21.40 -23.29
N LEU A 168 27.11 21.55 -22.00
CA LEU A 168 27.68 22.60 -21.15
C LEU A 168 29.17 22.30 -20.90
N THR A 169 30.02 23.26 -21.21
CA THR A 169 31.48 23.19 -21.12
C THR A 169 32.01 23.10 -19.68
N ASN A 170 31.19 23.46 -18.68
CA ASN A 170 31.52 23.35 -17.26
C ASN A 170 30.70 22.23 -16.60
N ILE A 171 31.27 21.04 -16.56
CA ILE A 171 30.71 19.88 -15.84
C ILE A 171 30.95 20.11 -14.33
N PRO A 172 29.90 20.13 -13.48
CA PRO A 172 30.07 20.21 -12.03
C PRO A 172 31.00 19.11 -11.50
N LEU A 173 31.76 19.41 -10.44
CA LEU A 173 32.73 18.50 -9.81
C LEU A 173 32.12 17.12 -9.46
N GLU A 174 30.83 17.08 -9.20
CA GLU A 174 30.04 15.89 -8.86
C GLU A 174 29.90 14.89 -10.02
N PHE A 175 30.01 15.36 -11.25
CA PHE A 175 29.90 14.54 -12.46
C PHE A 175 31.26 14.22 -13.10
N GLN A 176 32.37 14.47 -12.38
CA GLN A 176 33.68 13.94 -12.77
C GLN A 176 33.68 12.41 -12.79
N ASN A 177 34.41 11.81 -13.73
CA ASN A 177 34.39 10.36 -14.00
C ASN A 177 34.47 9.47 -12.74
N LEU A 178 35.36 9.79 -11.79
CA LEU A 178 35.52 9.00 -10.55
C LEU A 178 34.28 9.07 -9.64
N LYS A 179 33.76 10.26 -9.35
CA LYS A 179 32.55 10.45 -8.51
C LYS A 179 31.28 9.95 -9.18
N LEU A 180 31.22 10.07 -10.50
CA LEU A 180 30.11 9.58 -11.31
C LEU A 180 30.01 8.04 -11.24
N GLU A 181 31.13 7.32 -11.36
CA GLU A 181 31.13 5.86 -11.25
C GLU A 181 30.75 5.37 -9.85
N GLU A 182 31.18 6.07 -8.79
CA GLU A 182 30.73 5.80 -7.43
C GLU A 182 29.22 5.99 -7.27
N LYS A 183 28.67 7.11 -7.76
CA LYS A 183 27.23 7.39 -7.72
C LYS A 183 26.41 6.41 -8.55
N LYS A 184 26.90 5.99 -9.73
CA LYS A 184 26.29 4.94 -10.54
C LYS A 184 26.17 3.63 -9.75
N LYS A 185 27.25 3.22 -9.06
CA LYS A 185 27.25 2.01 -8.22
C LYS A 185 26.25 2.12 -7.06
N GLU A 186 26.21 3.27 -6.39
CA GLU A 186 25.27 3.55 -5.30
C GLU A 186 23.81 3.43 -5.78
N ILE A 187 23.46 4.11 -6.87
CA ILE A 187 22.09 4.07 -7.43
C ILE A 187 21.73 2.65 -7.88
N LYS A 188 22.66 1.93 -8.50
CA LYS A 188 22.45 0.54 -8.91
C LYS A 188 22.23 -0.40 -7.73
N TYR A 189 22.95 -0.19 -6.62
CA TYR A 189 22.71 -0.91 -5.38
C TYR A 189 21.34 -0.57 -4.79
N LEU A 190 20.96 0.71 -4.73
CA LEU A 190 19.65 1.14 -4.27
C LEU A 190 18.53 0.45 -5.07
N ILE A 191 18.62 0.47 -6.39
CA ILE A 191 17.67 -0.22 -7.30
C ILE A 191 17.59 -1.72 -7.00
N LYS A 192 18.71 -2.36 -6.63
CA LYS A 192 18.74 -3.79 -6.30
C LYS A 192 17.92 -4.09 -5.04
N ILE A 193 18.05 -3.26 -4.00
CA ILE A 193 17.45 -3.47 -2.69
C ILE A 193 15.99 -3.00 -2.58
N ILE A 194 15.50 -2.15 -3.50
CA ILE A 194 14.08 -1.76 -3.52
C ILE A 194 13.19 -2.99 -3.70
N GLY A 195 12.26 -3.18 -2.75
CA GLY A 195 11.32 -4.30 -2.74
C GLY A 195 10.08 -4.09 -3.60
N GLU A 196 9.63 -2.84 -3.78
CA GLU A 196 8.43 -2.56 -4.57
C GLU A 196 8.74 -2.66 -6.09
N PRO A 197 8.10 -3.58 -6.83
CA PRO A 197 8.46 -3.88 -8.22
C PRO A 197 8.26 -2.72 -9.20
N LEU A 198 7.24 -1.88 -9.02
CA LEU A 198 6.92 -0.79 -9.94
C LEU A 198 7.97 0.33 -9.88
N ILE A 199 8.32 0.78 -8.67
CA ILE A 199 9.37 1.74 -8.36
C ILE A 199 10.71 1.20 -8.85
N LYS A 200 11.02 -0.07 -8.55
CA LYS A 200 12.25 -0.71 -9.03
C LYS A 200 12.35 -0.69 -10.55
N ARG A 201 11.30 -1.13 -11.24
CA ARG A 201 11.26 -1.12 -12.72
C ARG A 201 11.43 0.30 -13.25
N LYS A 202 10.72 1.28 -12.67
CA LYS A 202 10.79 2.67 -13.14
C LYS A 202 12.17 3.27 -12.96
N LEU A 203 12.83 3.01 -11.83
CA LEU A 203 14.20 3.46 -11.58
C LEU A 203 15.22 2.75 -12.46
N GLN A 204 15.04 1.45 -12.75
CA GLN A 204 15.87 0.73 -13.73
C GLN A 204 15.78 1.36 -15.11
N GLU A 205 14.56 1.67 -15.56
CA GLU A 205 14.35 2.37 -16.83
C GLU A 205 15.04 3.74 -16.84
N MET A 206 14.85 4.54 -15.78
CA MET A 206 15.50 5.84 -15.66
C MET A 206 17.03 5.73 -15.68
N TYR A 207 17.60 4.78 -14.92
CA TYR A 207 19.02 4.53 -14.86
C TYR A 207 19.60 4.17 -16.23
N SER A 208 19.02 3.21 -16.94
CA SER A 208 19.47 2.81 -18.28
C SER A 208 19.34 3.93 -19.31
N THR A 209 18.31 4.78 -19.21
CA THR A 209 18.19 5.95 -20.10
C THR A 209 19.18 7.07 -19.79
N THR A 210 19.69 7.11 -18.56
CA THR A 210 20.56 8.19 -18.08
C THR A 210 22.04 7.83 -18.22
N PHE A 211 22.38 6.57 -17.99
CA PHE A 211 23.75 6.04 -18.08
C PHE A 211 23.85 4.91 -19.11
N PRO A 212 23.72 5.21 -20.41
CA PRO A 212 23.95 4.21 -21.45
C PRO A 212 25.44 3.82 -21.43
N SER A 213 25.78 2.70 -20.79
CA SER A 213 27.16 2.20 -20.69
C SER A 213 27.19 0.70 -20.96
N GLU A 214 27.66 0.37 -22.17
CA GLU A 214 28.20 -0.87 -22.75
C GLU A 214 27.70 -2.27 -22.29
N GLN A 215 27.30 -3.06 -23.29
CA GLN A 215 26.93 -4.49 -23.31
C GLN A 215 25.69 -4.96 -22.54
N LYS A 216 25.38 -4.47 -21.33
CA LYS A 216 24.17 -4.93 -20.58
C LYS A 216 22.86 -4.32 -21.07
N ASP A 217 22.92 -3.32 -21.95
CA ASP A 217 21.75 -2.61 -22.46
C ASP A 217 20.94 -3.40 -23.49
N TYR A 218 21.54 -4.39 -24.18
CA TYR A 218 20.80 -5.19 -25.15
C TYR A 218 19.73 -6.05 -24.49
N GLU A 219 19.99 -6.65 -23.32
CA GLU A 219 18.99 -7.48 -22.63
C GLU A 219 17.76 -6.67 -22.19
N LEU A 220 17.96 -5.45 -21.67
CA LEU A 220 16.86 -4.60 -21.24
C LEU A 220 16.06 -4.08 -22.45
N LYS A 221 16.75 -3.76 -23.55
CA LYS A 221 16.14 -3.34 -24.81
C LYS A 221 15.38 -4.48 -25.47
N ILE A 222 15.94 -5.69 -25.47
CA ILE A 222 15.28 -6.94 -25.91
C ILE A 222 14.03 -7.19 -25.06
N ARG A 223 14.10 -7.04 -23.73
CA ARG A 223 12.94 -7.25 -22.85
C ARG A 223 11.83 -6.23 -23.10
N LYS A 224 12.17 -4.95 -23.35
CA LYS A 224 11.18 -3.92 -23.75
C LYS A 224 10.54 -4.25 -25.10
N LEU A 225 11.34 -4.60 -26.11
CA LEU A 225 10.85 -5.02 -27.42
C LEU A 225 9.96 -6.28 -27.34
N GLN A 226 10.28 -7.23 -26.46
CA GLN A 226 9.46 -8.41 -26.21
C GLN A 226 8.11 -8.06 -25.55
N GLN A 227 8.10 -7.14 -24.57
CA GLN A 227 6.86 -6.67 -23.95
C GLN A 227 5.98 -5.89 -24.94
N GLU A 228 6.58 -5.06 -25.78
CA GLU A 228 5.88 -4.32 -26.83
C GLU A 228 5.31 -5.26 -27.89
N LYS A 229 6.09 -6.26 -28.33
CA LYS A 229 5.62 -7.34 -29.19
C LYS A 229 4.45 -8.12 -28.56
N ALA A 230 4.48 -8.39 -27.26
CA ALA A 230 3.40 -9.08 -26.57
C ALA A 230 2.13 -8.21 -26.47
N LYS A 231 2.26 -6.90 -26.24
CA LYS A 231 1.13 -5.96 -26.28
C LYS A 231 0.53 -5.86 -27.68
N LEU A 232 1.37 -5.71 -28.70
CA LEU A 232 0.93 -5.68 -30.09
C LEU A 232 0.23 -6.98 -30.49
N LYS A 233 0.76 -8.14 -30.08
CA LYS A 233 0.09 -9.44 -30.28
C LYS A 233 -1.27 -9.52 -29.59
N ARG A 234 -1.42 -8.97 -28.39
CA ARG A 234 -2.74 -8.92 -27.72
C ARG A 234 -3.70 -8.00 -28.45
N ILE A 235 -3.25 -6.83 -28.89
CA ILE A 235 -4.07 -5.90 -29.69
C ILE A 235 -4.48 -6.53 -31.02
N ILE A 236 -3.59 -7.30 -31.65
CA ILE A 236 -3.84 -8.08 -32.87
C ILE A 236 -4.90 -9.16 -32.61
N ASN A 237 -4.78 -9.91 -31.51
CA ASN A 237 -5.74 -10.95 -31.15
C ASN A 237 -7.09 -10.39 -30.65
N GLU A 238 -7.11 -9.23 -30.01
CA GLU A 238 -8.34 -8.57 -29.52
C GLU A 238 -9.11 -7.85 -30.65
N LYS A 239 -8.46 -7.55 -31.77
CA LYS A 239 -9.08 -6.87 -32.92
C LYS A 239 -9.55 -7.80 -34.04
N ASP A 240 -9.63 -9.11 -33.81
CA ASP A 240 -10.01 -10.13 -34.82
C ASP A 240 -9.52 -9.77 -36.23
N LEU A 241 -8.25 -10.04 -36.52
CA LEU A 241 -7.71 -9.88 -37.88
C LEU A 241 -8.46 -10.70 -38.94
N ASP A 242 -9.25 -11.69 -38.53
CA ASP A 242 -10.22 -12.39 -39.39
C ASP A 242 -11.23 -11.42 -40.02
N SER A 243 -11.52 -10.28 -39.37
CA SER A 243 -12.37 -9.23 -39.92
C SER A 243 -11.70 -8.46 -41.06
N ILE A 244 -10.38 -8.24 -41.03
CA ILE A 244 -9.67 -7.54 -42.12
C ILE A 244 -9.57 -8.44 -43.35
N ASP A 245 -9.24 -9.72 -43.17
CA ASP A 245 -9.21 -10.68 -44.29
C ASP A 245 -10.61 -10.91 -44.89
N ASN A 246 -11.67 -10.93 -44.06
CA ASN A 246 -13.06 -10.98 -44.54
C ASN A 246 -13.49 -9.70 -45.24
N VAL A 247 -13.10 -8.51 -44.73
CA VAL A 247 -13.39 -7.22 -45.38
C VAL A 247 -12.65 -7.11 -46.71
N MET A 248 -11.39 -7.57 -46.79
CA MET A 248 -10.62 -7.62 -48.04
C MET A 248 -11.22 -8.61 -49.05
N LYS A 249 -11.72 -9.77 -48.59
CA LYS A 249 -12.48 -10.71 -49.45
C LYS A 249 -13.77 -10.09 -49.98
N LEU A 250 -14.54 -9.40 -49.13
CA LEU A 250 -15.79 -8.74 -49.52
C LEU A 250 -15.53 -7.61 -50.52
N LEU A 251 -14.50 -6.80 -50.29
CA LEU A 251 -14.08 -5.73 -51.23
C LEU A 251 -13.63 -6.32 -52.57
N ASN A 252 -12.83 -7.39 -52.57
CA ASN A 252 -12.40 -8.03 -53.82
C ASN A 252 -13.56 -8.67 -54.59
N ASN A 253 -14.55 -9.25 -53.89
CA ASN A 253 -15.76 -9.77 -54.53
C ASN A 253 -16.64 -8.65 -55.10
N ALA A 254 -16.81 -7.54 -54.38
CA ALA A 254 -17.55 -6.38 -54.87
C ALA A 254 -16.88 -5.73 -56.09
N ILE A 255 -15.53 -5.65 -56.10
CA ILE A 255 -14.77 -5.17 -57.26
C ILE A 255 -14.97 -6.11 -58.46
N LYS A 256 -14.95 -7.44 -58.25
CA LYS A 256 -15.21 -8.42 -59.33
C LYS A 256 -16.63 -8.31 -59.90
N GLU A 257 -17.65 -8.15 -59.07
CA GLU A 257 -19.04 -7.97 -59.54
C GLU A 257 -19.23 -6.66 -60.31
N LEU A 258 -18.53 -5.60 -59.92
CA LEU A 258 -18.55 -4.33 -60.65
C LEU A 258 -17.79 -4.43 -61.98
N GLN A 259 -16.71 -5.21 -62.04
CA GLN A 259 -15.98 -5.47 -63.28
C GLN A 259 -16.80 -6.33 -64.26
N SER A 260 -17.48 -7.39 -63.79
CA SER A 260 -18.34 -8.19 -64.67
C SER A 260 -19.53 -7.40 -65.21
N LYS A 261 -20.11 -6.49 -64.40
CA LYS A 261 -21.18 -5.58 -64.86
C LYS A 261 -20.69 -4.47 -65.79
N ALA A 262 -19.40 -4.13 -65.77
CA ALA A 262 -18.80 -3.18 -66.69
C ALA A 262 -18.48 -3.82 -68.04
N ASP A 263 -18.13 -5.11 -68.05
CA ASP A 263 -17.90 -5.89 -69.28
C ASP A 263 -19.22 -6.27 -69.98
N ASP A 264 -20.29 -6.62 -69.24
CA ASP A 264 -21.63 -6.90 -69.81
C ASP A 264 -22.35 -5.67 -70.42
N ASN A 265 -21.83 -4.44 -70.20
CA ASN A 265 -22.38 -3.21 -70.78
C ASN A 265 -21.59 -2.71 -72.01
N ASN A 266 -20.59 -3.47 -72.47
CA ASN A 266 -19.73 -3.11 -73.61
C ASN A 266 -19.91 -4.02 -74.85
N ASP A 267 -20.94 -4.88 -74.88
CA ASP A 267 -21.40 -5.61 -76.07
C ASP A 267 -22.76 -5.07 -76.60
#